data_AF-A0A1I7VFB5-F1
#
_entry.id   AF-A0A1I7VFB5-F1
#
_cell.length_a   1.000
_cell.length_b   1.000
_cell.length_c   1.000
_cell.angle_alpha   90.00
_cell.angle_beta   90.00
_cell.angle_gamma   90.00
#
_symmetry.space_group_name_H-M   'P 1'
#
loop_
_entity.id
_entity.type
_entity.pdbx_description
1 polymer ?
#
loop_
_entity_poly.entity_id
_entity_poly.type
_entity_poly.pdbx_seq_one_letter_code
_entity_poly.pdbx_strand_id
1 'polypeptide(L)' 'MAKCGTTAEYMYGTYPTKTFPNHYSIATGLYPESHGIVDNVIYDNRLKTEFINIRRTNDPQYFNGEPVSSINHL' A
#
# COMPACT_ATOMS: atom_id res chain seq x y z
N MET A 1 -9.30 -9.05 22.50
CA MET A 1 -9.47 -9.95 21.34
C MET A 1 -8.59 -11.19 21.42
N ALA A 2 -7.33 -11.11 21.88
CA ALA A 2 -6.43 -12.27 21.91
C ALA A 2 -6.88 -13.47 22.77
N LYS A 3 -7.66 -13.26 23.85
CA LYS A 3 -8.05 -14.35 24.78
C LYS A 3 -9.12 -15.31 24.23
N CYS A 4 -9.98 -14.84 23.33
CA CYS A 4 -11.11 -15.62 22.78
C CYS A 4 -11.28 -15.44 21.25
N GLY A 5 -10.25 -14.92 20.58
CA GLY A 5 -10.23 -14.71 19.12
C GLY A 5 -9.08 -15.47 18.48
N THR A 6 -8.92 -15.34 17.16
CA THR A 6 -7.78 -15.92 16.44
C THR A 6 -6.60 -14.94 16.42
N THR A 7 -5.38 -15.43 16.64
CA THR A 7 -4.16 -14.63 16.64
C THR A 7 -3.02 -15.39 15.98
N ALA A 8 -2.18 -14.69 15.21
CA ALA A 8 -0.88 -15.18 14.77
C ALA A 8 0.22 -14.71 15.73
N GLU A 9 1.34 -15.44 15.79
CA GLU A 9 2.51 -15.05 16.60
C GLU A 9 3.14 -13.75 16.06
N TYR A 10 3.24 -13.63 14.74
CA TYR A 10 3.66 -12.43 14.02
C TYR A 10 3.15 -12.49 12.57
N MET A 11 3.25 -11.35 11.87
CA MET A 11 2.97 -11.24 10.44
C MET A 11 4.17 -10.62 9.75
N TYR A 12 4.62 -11.22 8.65
CA TYR A 12 5.67 -10.63 7.83
C TYR A 12 5.11 -9.44 7.04
N GLY A 13 5.76 -8.28 7.18
CA GLY A 13 5.50 -7.14 6.30
C GLY A 13 6.11 -7.36 4.92
N THR A 14 5.66 -6.57 3.95
CA THR A 14 6.33 -6.47 2.66
C THR A 14 7.62 -5.66 2.78
N TYR A 15 8.55 -5.92 1.85
CA TYR A 15 9.75 -5.11 1.74
C TYR A 15 9.49 -3.94 0.77
N PRO A 16 9.87 -2.70 1.12
CA PRO A 16 10.47 -2.27 2.38
C PRO A 16 9.43 -2.16 3.51
N THR A 17 9.87 -2.34 4.77
CA THR A 17 9.00 -2.24 5.96
C THR A 17 8.64 -0.79 6.29
N LYS A 18 7.91 -0.14 5.38
CA LYS A 18 7.48 1.25 5.41
C LYS A 18 5.98 1.32 5.51
N THR A 19 5.48 2.44 6.02
CA THR A 19 4.05 2.63 6.31
C THR A 19 3.18 2.41 5.07
N PHE A 20 3.31 3.22 4.02
CA PHE A 20 2.42 3.15 2.87
C PHE A 20 2.54 1.85 2.07
N PRO A 21 3.76 1.34 1.78
CA PRO A 21 3.91 0.04 1.14
C PRO A 21 3.17 -1.08 1.88
N ASN A 22 3.39 -1.24 3.19
CA ASN A 22 2.73 -2.30 3.97
C ASN A 22 1.20 -2.14 4.02
N HIS A 23 0.70 -0.93 4.29
CA HIS A 23 -0.74 -0.71 4.42
C HIS A 23 -1.46 -0.97 3.10
N TYR A 24 -0.86 -0.57 1.98
CA TYR A 24 -1.45 -0.76 0.67
C TYR A 24 -1.35 -2.22 0.20
N SER A 25 -0.28 -2.94 0.57
CA SER A 25 -0.21 -4.40 0.38
C SER A 25 -1.31 -5.13 1.14
N ILE A 26 -1.65 -4.73 2.37
CA ILE A 26 -2.78 -5.30 3.13
C ILE A 26 -4.12 -5.01 2.45
N ALA A 27 -4.30 -3.81 1.91
CA ALA A 27 -5.55 -3.39 1.28
C ALA A 27 -5.80 -4.07 -0.08
N THR A 28 -4.74 -4.36 -0.85
CA THR A 28 -4.83 -4.88 -2.23
C THR A 28 -4.47 -6.35 -2.35
N GLY A 29 -3.75 -6.92 -1.38
CA GLY A 29 -3.15 -8.25 -1.49
C GLY A 29 -1.98 -8.33 -2.46
N LEU A 30 -1.49 -7.20 -2.99
CA LEU A 30 -0.40 -7.13 -3.96
C LEU A 30 0.92 -6.79 -3.28
N TYR A 31 2.04 -7.12 -3.94
CA TYR A 31 3.37 -6.66 -3.52
C TYR A 31 3.61 -5.20 -3.91
N PRO A 32 4.52 -4.48 -3.22
CA PRO A 32 4.88 -3.09 -3.51
C PRO A 32 5.19 -2.78 -4.98
N GLU A 33 5.87 -3.70 -5.66
CA GLU A 33 6.18 -3.62 -7.08
C GLU A 33 4.93 -3.69 -7.97
N SER A 34 3.93 -4.47 -7.60
CA SER A 34 2.70 -4.67 -8.38
C SER A 34 1.70 -3.55 -8.16
N HIS A 35 1.58 -3.06 -6.92
CA HIS A 35 0.65 -1.97 -6.59
C HIS A 35 1.26 -0.57 -6.72
N GLY A 36 2.54 -0.47 -7.11
CA GLY A 36 3.21 0.79 -7.47
C GLY A 36 3.70 1.65 -6.29
N ILE A 37 3.45 1.25 -5.05
CA ILE A 37 3.83 2.02 -3.85
C ILE A 37 5.01 1.36 -3.16
N VAL A 38 6.22 1.73 -3.58
CA VAL A 38 7.47 1.13 -3.12
C VAL A 38 8.09 1.84 -1.92
N ASP A 39 7.75 3.11 -1.67
CA ASP A 39 8.17 3.86 -0.47
C ASP A 39 7.12 4.93 -0.11
N ASN A 40 7.28 5.60 1.03
CA ASN A 40 6.47 6.75 1.42
C ASN A 40 6.72 7.99 0.53
N VAL A 41 7.89 8.05 -0.11
CA VAL A 41 8.27 9.11 -1.06
C VAL A 41 8.75 8.45 -2.34
N ILE A 42 8.07 8.70 -3.46
CA ILE A 42 8.29 8.02 -4.73
C ILE A 42 8.66 9.05 -5.80
N TYR A 43 9.55 8.68 -6.69
CA TYR A 43 9.86 9.43 -7.91
C TYR A 43 9.48 8.56 -9.11
N ASP A 44 8.63 9.09 -9.99
CA ASP A 44 8.22 8.44 -11.23
C ASP A 44 8.44 9.41 -12.40
N ASN A 45 9.45 9.13 -13.21
CA ASN A 45 9.83 9.96 -14.36
C ASN A 45 8.78 10.03 -15.48
N ARG A 46 7.79 9.14 -15.48
CA ARG A 46 6.68 9.14 -16.45
C ARG A 46 5.54 10.05 -16.01
N LEU A 47 5.36 10.21 -14.70
CA LEU A 47 4.25 10.97 -14.11
C LEU A 47 4.66 12.40 -13.77
N LYS A 48 5.82 12.58 -13.11
CA LYS A 48 6.30 13.89 -12.63
C LYS A 48 7.82 13.98 -12.54
N THR A 49 8.33 15.20 -12.50
CA THR A 49 9.77 15.50 -12.37
C THR A 49 10.24 15.69 -10.92
N GLU A 50 9.36 15.49 -9.94
CA GLU A 50 9.63 15.72 -8.52
C GLU A 50 9.32 14.50 -7.65
N PHE A 51 9.93 14.42 -6.47
CA PHE A 51 9.62 13.40 -5.47
C PHE A 51 8.26 13.68 -4.82
N ILE A 52 7.36 12.70 -4.87
CA ILE A 52 6.01 12.80 -4.33
C ILE A 52 5.91 12.03 -3.02
N ASN A 53 5.40 12.70 -1.99
CA ASN A 53 5.06 12.04 -0.74
C ASN A 53 3.65 11.41 -0.85
N ILE A 54 3.57 10.09 -0.75
CA ILE A 54 2.32 9.33 -0.95
C ILE A 54 1.22 9.74 0.05
N ARG A 55 1.59 10.21 1.24
CA ARG A 55 0.64 10.73 2.22
C ARG A 55 -0.05 12.03 1.79
N ARG A 56 0.59 12.80 0.91
CA ARG A 56 0.15 14.15 0.53
C ARG A 56 -0.50 14.21 -0.85
N THR A 57 -0.52 13.10 -1.58
CA THR A 57 -1.11 13.02 -2.91
C THR A 57 -2.39 12.18 -2.87
N ASN A 58 -3.40 12.62 -3.62
CA ASN A 58 -4.60 11.85 -3.91
C ASN A 58 -4.69 11.52 -5.42
N ASP A 59 -3.58 11.68 -6.15
CA ASP A 59 -3.53 11.42 -7.58
C ASP A 59 -3.60 9.89 -7.81
N PRO A 60 -4.68 9.37 -8.43
CA PRO A 60 -4.91 7.94 -8.56
C PRO A 60 -3.85 7.23 -9.41
N GLN A 61 -3.07 7.96 -10.21
CA GLN A 61 -2.02 7.39 -11.05
C GLN A 61 -0.88 6.72 -10.25
N TYR A 62 -0.74 7.04 -8.96
CA TYR A 62 0.24 6.42 -8.06
C TYR A 62 -0.27 5.17 -7.35
N PHE A 63 -1.57 4.86 -7.47
CA PHE A 63 -2.25 3.81 -6.72
C PHE A 63 -2.75 2.74 -7.69
N ASN A 64 -1.95 1.68 -7.88
CA ASN A 64 -2.30 0.59 -8.79
C ASN A 64 -2.94 -0.59 -8.03
N GLY A 65 -3.79 -1.33 -8.73
CA GLY A 65 -4.50 -2.47 -8.16
C GLY A 65 -5.84 -2.09 -7.55
N GLU A 66 -6.60 -3.10 -7.13
CA GLU A 66 -7.94 -2.93 -6.59
C GLU A 66 -7.92 -3.14 -5.07
N PRO A 67 -8.13 -2.09 -4.26
CA PRO A 67 -8.24 -2.25 -2.82
C PRO A 67 -9.58 -2.91 -2.47
N VAL A 68 -9.60 -3.70 -1.40
CA VAL A 68 -10.83 -4.35 -0.87
C VAL A 68 -11.96 -3.35 -0.61
N SER A 69 -11.64 -2.08 -0.31
CA SER A 69 -12.64 -1.02 -0.15
C SER A 69 -13.39 -0.69 -1.45
N SER A 70 -12.73 -0.80 -2.61
CA SER A 70 -13.33 -0.57 -3.94
C SER A 70 -14.36 -1.65 -4.28
N ILE A 71 -14.03 -2.91 -3.95
CA ILE A 71 -14.85 -4.10 -4.29
C ILE A 71 -16.16 -4.15 -3.48
N ASN A 72 -16.16 -3.67 -2.24
CA ASN A 72 -17.34 -3.73 -1.35
C ASN A 72 -18.30 -2.53 -1.48
N HIS A 73 -18.11 -1.64 -2.47
CA HIS A 73 -18.99 -0.51 -2.74
C HIS A 73 -20.13 -0.81 -3.74
N LEU A 74 -20.61 -2.06 -3.78
CA LEU A 74 -21.88 -2.43 -4.44
C LEU A 74 -23.09 -2.12 -3.55
#